data_AF-A0A6L7QFA8-F1
#
_entry.id   AF-A0A6L7QFA8-F1
#
_cell.length_a   1.000
_cell.length_b   1.000
_cell.length_c   1.000
_cell.angle_alpha   90.00
_cell.angle_beta   90.00
_cell.angle_gamma   90.00
#
_symmetry.space_group_name_H-M   'P 1'
#
loop_
_entity.id
_entity.type
_entity.pdbx_description
1 polymer ?
#
loop_
_entity_poly.entity_id
_entity_poly.type
_entity_poly.pdbx_seq_one_letter_code
_entity_poly.pdbx_strand_id
1 'polypeptide(L)'
;MSVLVAFWGPYNSLVVRGSYLTIDFTTAAAVFLLFFLALFVNGLLRRFLPYLALSSGELAIAYVMAAISCSICTMGLTLYLIPILPAISYMASPENQWAELIHPFVPHWLVPQGEDVIRGFYEGIARDQPIPWMAWIRPLLNWLPVLLGLYMVMIALAILFRRQWIEYERLAYPLAQLPLVMGTQEPGRALNSFFSNPVMWS
;
A
#
# COMPACT_ATOMS: atom_id res chain seq x y z
N MET A 1 8.07 8.17 -4.19
CA MET A 1 7.19 8.07 -3.01
C MET A 1 6.61 6.68 -2.82
N SER A 2 5.96 6.10 -3.84
CA SER A 2 5.36 4.76 -3.74
C SER A 2 6.34 3.67 -3.27
N VAL A 3 7.55 3.61 -3.85
CA VAL A 3 8.58 2.62 -3.43
C VAL A 3 8.95 2.76 -1.95
N LEU A 4 9.04 3.99 -1.44
CA LEU A 4 9.34 4.23 -0.02
C LEU A 4 8.21 3.72 0.87
N VAL A 5 6.95 3.96 0.49
CA VAL A 5 5.78 3.43 1.20
C VAL A 5 5.75 1.91 1.13
N ALA A 6 6.00 1.32 -0.05
CA ALA A 6 5.97 -0.11 -0.27
C ALA A 6 7.01 -0.86 0.56
N PHE A 7 8.18 -0.27 0.77
CA PHE A 7 9.22 -0.85 1.61
C PHE A 7 9.00 -0.56 3.11
N TRP A 8 8.77 0.71 3.45
CA TRP A 8 8.71 1.14 4.84
C TRP A 8 7.43 0.69 5.54
N GLY A 9 6.30 0.63 4.85
CA GLY A 9 5.02 0.22 5.45
C GLY A 9 5.09 -1.18 6.08
N PRO A 10 5.40 -2.23 5.30
CA PRO A 10 5.58 -3.58 5.83
C PRO A 10 6.68 -3.68 6.88
N TYR A 11 7.81 -3.00 6.66
CA TYR A 11 8.94 -3.03 7.61
C TYR A 11 8.54 -2.44 8.97
N ASN A 12 7.86 -1.30 8.97
CA ASN A 12 7.38 -0.66 10.18
C ASN A 12 6.37 -1.55 10.92
N SER A 13 5.45 -2.19 10.20
CA SER A 13 4.44 -3.06 10.81
C SER A 13 5.01 -4.39 11.34
N LEU A 14 5.93 -5.01 10.61
CA LEU A 14 6.43 -6.36 10.91
C LEU A 14 7.65 -6.36 11.84
N VAL A 15 8.57 -5.41 11.66
CA VAL A 15 9.87 -5.38 12.38
C VAL A 15 9.85 -4.36 13.50
N VAL A 16 9.57 -3.11 13.18
CA VAL A 16 9.61 -2.00 14.16
C VAL A 16 8.44 -2.09 15.13
N ARG A 17 7.31 -2.68 14.70
CA ARG A 17 6.02 -2.65 15.41
C ARG A 17 5.63 -1.24 15.84
N GLY A 18 5.95 -0.28 14.97
CA GLY A 18 5.75 1.14 15.20
C GLY A 18 4.29 1.56 14.98
N SER A 19 4.06 2.87 14.89
CA SER A 19 2.71 3.40 14.64
C SER A 19 2.15 2.91 13.30
N TYR A 20 0.86 2.56 13.31
CA TYR A 20 0.15 1.97 12.19
C TYR A 20 -0.26 2.99 11.10
N LEU A 21 0.66 3.86 10.69
CA LEU A 21 0.42 4.96 9.75
C LEU A 21 0.10 4.51 8.31
N THR A 22 0.24 3.22 8.03
CA THR A 22 -0.07 2.60 6.74
C THR A 22 -1.08 1.45 6.86
N ILE A 23 -1.59 1.14 8.07
CA ILE A 23 -2.53 0.03 8.28
C ILE A 23 -3.98 0.47 7.99
N ASP A 24 -4.89 -0.48 7.71
CA ASP A 24 -6.32 -0.24 7.52
C ASP A 24 -6.69 0.82 6.46
N PHE A 25 -6.00 0.76 5.31
CA PHE A 25 -6.24 1.66 4.17
C PHE A 25 -6.02 3.16 4.47
N THR A 26 -5.45 3.50 5.63
CA THR A 26 -5.18 4.89 5.97
C THR A 26 -4.12 5.47 5.04
N THR A 27 -4.45 6.60 4.42
CA THR A 27 -3.52 7.33 3.53
C THR A 27 -2.65 8.31 4.32
N ALA A 28 -2.58 8.21 5.65
CA ALA A 28 -1.84 9.14 6.51
C ALA A 28 -0.37 9.25 6.10
N ALA A 29 0.31 8.14 5.81
CA ALA A 29 1.68 8.16 5.30
C ALA A 29 1.78 8.84 3.92
N ALA A 30 0.80 8.65 3.02
CA ALA A 30 0.78 9.31 1.72
C ALA A 30 0.56 10.83 1.85
N VAL A 31 -0.33 11.26 2.77
CA VAL A 31 -0.55 12.68 3.10
C VAL A 31 0.73 13.30 3.67
N PHE A 32 1.38 12.61 4.61
CA PHE A 32 2.63 13.08 5.21
C PHE A 32 3.75 13.22 4.18
N LEU A 33 3.91 12.24 3.30
CA LEU A 33 4.90 12.33 2.23
C LEU A 33 4.55 13.45 1.24
N LEU A 34 3.27 13.66 0.93
CA LEU A 34 2.83 14.76 0.08
C LEU A 34 3.12 16.11 0.73
N PHE A 35 2.88 16.24 2.03
CA PHE A 35 3.23 17.42 2.81
C PHE A 35 4.72 17.74 2.68
N PHE A 36 5.59 16.74 2.89
CA PHE A 36 7.03 16.91 2.73
C PHE A 36 7.45 17.25 1.30
N LEU A 37 6.86 16.57 0.31
CA LEU A 37 7.14 16.81 -1.10
C LEU A 37 6.71 18.22 -1.51
N ALA A 38 5.50 18.66 -1.14
CA ALA A 38 4.96 19.94 -1.54
C ALA A 38 5.65 21.11 -0.83
N LEU A 39 5.88 21.02 0.48
CA LEU A 39 6.46 22.10 1.27
C LEU A 39 7.97 22.26 1.04
N PHE A 40 8.73 21.17 1.20
CA PHE A 40 10.18 21.25 1.18
C PHE A 40 10.75 21.06 -0.22
N VAL A 41 10.39 19.97 -0.90
CA VAL A 41 10.99 19.66 -2.20
C VAL A 41 10.48 20.61 -3.28
N ASN A 42 9.16 20.69 -3.46
CA ASN A 42 8.58 21.52 -4.50
C ASN A 42 8.70 23.02 -4.18
N GLY A 43 8.56 23.41 -2.91
CA GLY A 43 8.82 24.79 -2.48
C GLY A 43 10.25 25.24 -2.78
N LEU A 44 11.24 24.39 -2.52
CA LEU A 44 12.64 24.67 -2.83
C LEU A 44 12.91 24.69 -4.34
N LEU A 45 12.37 23.73 -5.09
CA LEU A 45 12.47 23.69 -6.56
C LEU A 45 11.85 24.95 -7.17
N ARG A 46 10.67 25.38 -6.75
CA ARG A 46 10.05 26.62 -7.23
C ARG A 46 10.87 27.86 -6.92
N ARG A 47 11.58 27.87 -5.79
CA ARG A 47 12.40 29.02 -5.37
C ARG A 47 13.71 29.13 -6.16
N PHE A 48 14.38 28.01 -6.43
CA PHE A 48 15.73 27.99 -6.99
C PHE A 48 15.81 27.46 -8.43
N LEU A 49 14.95 26.52 -8.81
CA LEU A 49 14.97 25.82 -10.10
C LEU A 49 13.53 25.65 -10.63
N PRO A 50 12.82 26.75 -10.97
CA PRO A 50 11.38 26.72 -11.27
C PRO A 50 11.03 25.85 -12.48
N TYR A 51 11.98 25.56 -13.37
CA TYR A 51 11.80 24.67 -14.51
C TYR A 51 11.69 23.18 -14.12
N LEU A 52 12.12 22.79 -12.91
CA LEU A 52 11.98 21.44 -12.34
C LEU A 52 10.82 21.34 -11.35
N ALA A 53 10.08 22.43 -11.12
CA ALA A 53 8.99 22.44 -10.17
C ALA A 53 7.84 21.55 -10.65
N LEU A 54 7.33 20.73 -9.72
CA LEU A 54 6.18 19.88 -9.94
C LEU A 54 4.90 20.72 -10.03
N SER A 55 4.09 20.37 -11.02
CA SER A 55 2.74 20.87 -11.22
C SER A 55 1.75 20.27 -10.22
N SER A 56 0.57 20.88 -10.10
CA SER A 56 -0.52 20.33 -9.27
C SER A 56 -0.91 18.90 -9.70
N GLY A 57 -0.84 18.62 -11.00
CA GLY A 57 -1.14 17.29 -11.56
C GLY A 57 -0.11 16.25 -11.15
N GLU A 58 1.19 16.58 -11.21
CA GLU A 58 2.26 15.67 -10.80
C GLU A 58 2.22 15.36 -9.30
N LEU A 59 1.93 16.37 -8.47
CA LEU A 59 1.73 16.17 -7.02
C LEU A 59 0.51 15.28 -6.73
N ALA A 60 -0.59 15.49 -7.46
CA ALA A 60 -1.78 14.65 -7.32
C ALA A 60 -1.49 13.19 -7.73
N ILE A 61 -0.78 12.96 -8.83
CA ILE A 61 -0.36 11.63 -9.27
C ILE A 61 0.56 10.99 -8.22
N ALA A 62 1.54 11.72 -7.70
CA ALA A 62 2.46 11.22 -6.69
C ALA A 62 1.73 10.82 -5.40
N TYR A 63 0.73 11.60 -4.98
CA TYR A 63 -0.15 11.26 -3.86
C TYR A 63 -0.97 9.99 -4.14
N VAL A 64 -1.63 9.90 -5.30
CA VAL A 64 -2.45 8.73 -5.66
C VAL A 64 -1.60 7.46 -5.69
N MET A 65 -0.40 7.52 -6.28
CA MET A 65 0.54 6.39 -6.28
C MET A 65 0.96 5.98 -4.87
N ALA A 66 1.21 6.93 -3.98
CA ALA A 66 1.55 6.65 -2.58
C ALA A 66 0.37 6.08 -1.79
N ALA A 67 -0.84 6.60 -2.00
CA ALA A 67 -2.06 6.11 -1.37
C ALA A 67 -2.39 4.68 -1.78
N ILE A 68 -2.31 4.36 -3.08
CA ILE A 68 -2.46 3.00 -3.60
C ILE A 68 -1.42 2.06 -2.96
N SER A 69 -0.18 2.51 -2.84
CA SER A 69 0.89 1.74 -2.21
C SER A 69 0.63 1.47 -0.72
N CYS A 70 0.05 2.43 0.02
CA CYS A 70 -0.33 2.22 1.42
C CYS A 70 -1.31 1.06 1.55
N SER A 71 -2.34 1.05 0.68
CA SER A 71 -3.37 0.02 0.67
C SER A 71 -2.82 -1.35 0.27
N ILE A 72 -2.18 -1.47 -0.90
CA ILE A 72 -1.77 -2.77 -1.44
C ILE A 72 -0.66 -3.42 -0.60
N CYS A 73 0.38 -2.65 -0.24
CA CYS A 73 1.55 -3.21 0.44
C CYS A 73 1.30 -3.60 1.89
N THR A 74 0.17 -3.21 2.48
CA THR A 74 -0.17 -3.57 3.86
C THR A 74 -1.35 -4.54 3.91
N MET A 75 -2.47 -4.12 4.49
CA MET A 75 -3.69 -4.90 4.69
C MET A 75 -4.47 -5.15 3.40
N GLY A 76 -4.18 -4.46 2.30
CA GLY A 76 -4.89 -4.69 1.04
C GLY A 76 -4.44 -5.93 0.29
N LEU A 77 -3.22 -6.43 0.53
CA LEU A 77 -2.71 -7.63 -0.13
C LEU A 77 -1.56 -8.28 0.64
N THR A 78 -0.44 -7.59 0.78
CA THR A 78 0.84 -8.23 1.15
C THR A 78 0.83 -8.81 2.57
N LEU A 79 0.24 -8.12 3.55
CA LEU A 79 0.16 -8.60 4.94
C LEU A 79 -0.91 -9.66 5.16
N TYR A 80 -1.74 -9.96 4.15
CA TYR A 80 -2.71 -11.06 4.22
C TYR A 80 -2.29 -12.24 3.37
N LEU A 81 -2.13 -12.04 2.07
CA LEU A 81 -1.89 -13.14 1.15
C LEU A 81 -0.61 -13.88 1.52
N ILE A 82 0.52 -13.16 1.68
CA ILE A 82 1.83 -13.77 1.93
C ILE A 82 1.83 -14.67 3.19
N PRO A 83 1.35 -14.22 4.37
CA PRO A 83 1.31 -15.09 5.54
C PRO A 83 0.18 -16.11 5.50
N ILE A 84 -0.94 -15.90 4.82
CA ILE A 84 -2.03 -16.90 4.78
C ILE A 84 -1.62 -18.15 4.01
N LEU A 85 -0.84 -18.02 2.93
CA LEU A 85 -0.46 -19.17 2.12
C LEU A 85 0.23 -20.28 2.95
N PRO A 86 1.38 -20.02 3.63
CA PRO A 86 2.02 -21.03 4.45
C PRO A 86 1.21 -21.38 5.72
N ALA A 87 0.29 -20.51 6.18
CA ALA A 87 -0.49 -20.74 7.40
C ALA A 87 -1.33 -22.01 7.32
N ILE A 88 -1.88 -22.32 6.15
CA ILE A 88 -2.70 -23.52 5.92
C ILE A 88 -1.93 -24.79 6.29
N SER A 89 -0.61 -24.81 6.05
CA SER A 89 0.26 -25.92 6.40
C SER A 89 0.88 -25.78 7.78
N TYR A 90 1.33 -24.58 8.14
CA TYR A 90 2.01 -24.31 9.41
C TYR A 90 1.08 -24.45 10.62
N MET A 91 -0.16 -24.00 10.51
CA MET A 91 -1.14 -24.02 11.61
C MET A 91 -1.98 -25.31 11.62
N ALA A 92 -1.69 -26.30 10.76
CA ALA A 92 -2.38 -27.58 10.79
C ALA A 92 -2.04 -28.34 12.09
N SER A 93 -3.06 -28.73 12.84
CA SER A 93 -2.92 -29.45 14.11
C SER A 93 -3.87 -30.65 14.17
N PRO A 94 -3.63 -31.63 15.06
CA PRO A 94 -4.55 -32.75 15.24
C PRO A 94 -5.96 -32.30 15.67
N GLU A 95 -6.07 -31.18 16.38
CA GLU A 95 -7.35 -30.64 16.86
C GLU A 95 -8.17 -30.00 15.75
N ASN A 96 -7.54 -29.32 14.79
CA ASN A 96 -8.24 -28.69 13.67
C ASN A 96 -8.39 -29.60 12.45
N GLN A 97 -7.62 -30.70 12.38
CA GLN A 97 -7.67 -31.71 11.32
C GLN A 97 -7.47 -31.15 9.90
N TRP A 98 -6.81 -30.00 9.76
CA TRP A 98 -6.63 -29.34 8.46
C TRP A 98 -5.84 -30.19 7.45
N ALA A 99 -4.92 -31.03 7.94
CA ALA A 99 -4.16 -31.96 7.11
C ALA A 99 -5.06 -32.99 6.41
N GLU A 100 -6.17 -33.39 7.04
CA GLU A 100 -7.10 -34.38 6.48
C GLU A 100 -8.25 -33.71 5.71
N LEU A 101 -8.74 -32.57 6.22
CA LEU A 101 -9.96 -31.92 5.71
C LEU A 101 -9.69 -30.87 4.62
N ILE A 102 -8.52 -30.21 4.65
CA ILE A 102 -8.23 -29.05 3.78
C ILE A 102 -7.11 -29.37 2.80
N HIS A 103 -5.97 -29.87 3.28
CA HIS A 103 -4.78 -30.09 2.45
C HIS A 103 -5.04 -30.90 1.17
N PRO A 104 -5.87 -31.98 1.17
CA PRO A 104 -6.14 -32.73 -0.06
C PRO A 104 -6.80 -31.91 -1.17
N PHE A 105 -7.50 -30.83 -0.81
CA PHE A 105 -8.18 -29.94 -1.76
C PHE A 105 -7.38 -28.70 -2.12
N VAL A 106 -6.22 -28.48 -1.49
CA VAL A 106 -5.35 -27.33 -1.77
C VAL A 106 -4.36 -27.73 -2.86
N PRO A 107 -4.43 -27.12 -4.06
CA PRO A 107 -3.48 -27.39 -5.11
C PRO A 107 -2.07 -26.97 -4.70
N HIS A 108 -1.10 -27.87 -4.87
CA HIS A 108 0.31 -27.63 -4.50
C HIS A 108 0.94 -26.41 -5.19
N TRP A 109 0.34 -25.91 -6.29
CA TRP A 109 0.83 -24.77 -7.05
C TRP A 109 0.27 -23.42 -6.59
N LEU A 110 -0.68 -23.41 -5.64
CA LEU A 110 -1.24 -22.18 -5.03
C LEU A 110 -0.55 -21.77 -3.72
N VAL A 111 0.26 -22.65 -3.13
CA VAL A 111 0.86 -22.49 -1.80
C VAL A 111 2.35 -22.88 -1.86
N PRO A 112 3.26 -22.17 -1.18
CA PRO A 112 4.67 -22.57 -1.12
C PRO A 112 4.83 -23.96 -0.52
N GLN A 113 5.75 -24.75 -1.09
CA GLN A 113 5.97 -26.14 -0.71
C GLN A 113 7.28 -26.28 0.08
N GLY A 114 7.32 -27.25 1.00
CA GLY A 114 8.50 -27.60 1.81
C GLY A 114 8.37 -27.15 3.28
N GLU A 115 8.59 -28.08 4.21
CA GLU A 115 8.49 -27.82 5.65
C GLU A 115 9.47 -26.74 6.10
N ASP A 116 10.72 -26.78 5.62
CA ASP A 116 11.73 -25.76 5.91
C ASP A 116 11.35 -24.37 5.37
N VAL A 117 10.69 -24.32 4.21
CA VAL A 117 10.22 -23.05 3.60
C VAL A 117 9.10 -22.44 4.44
N ILE A 118 8.15 -23.28 4.88
CA ILE A 118 6.98 -22.88 5.66
C ILE A 118 7.40 -22.46 7.07
N ARG A 119 8.19 -23.29 7.78
CA ARG A 119 8.72 -22.93 9.11
C ARG A 119 9.64 -21.73 9.02
N GLY A 120 10.57 -21.71 8.06
CA GLY A 120 11.50 -20.61 7.88
C GLY A 120 10.83 -19.25 7.62
N PHE A 121 9.60 -19.23 7.09
CA PHE A 121 8.81 -18.00 6.97
C PHE A 121 8.38 -17.42 8.33
N TYR A 122 7.93 -18.27 9.27
CA TYR A 122 7.43 -17.83 10.57
C TYR A 122 8.50 -17.75 11.65
N GLU A 123 9.39 -18.74 11.69
CA GLU A 123 10.43 -18.90 12.70
C GLU A 123 11.74 -18.19 12.30
N GLY A 124 11.88 -17.84 11.02
CA GLY A 124 13.08 -17.24 10.44
C GLY A 124 14.03 -18.29 9.86
N ILE A 125 14.85 -17.86 8.90
CA ILE A 125 15.92 -18.66 8.29
C ILE A 125 17.29 -18.25 8.86
N ALA A 126 18.26 -19.16 8.83
CA ALA A 126 19.62 -18.85 9.23
C ALA A 126 20.25 -17.77 8.32
N ARG A 127 21.13 -16.92 8.85
CA ARG A 127 21.68 -15.75 8.13
C ARG A 127 22.47 -16.10 6.86
N ASP A 128 23.01 -17.30 6.83
CA ASP A 128 23.82 -17.89 5.76
C ASP A 128 22.99 -18.65 4.72
N GLN A 129 21.69 -18.89 4.99
CA GLN A 129 20.80 -19.56 4.05
C GLN A 129 20.16 -18.58 3.08
N PRO A 130 20.12 -18.89 1.77
CA PRO A 130 19.43 -18.05 0.80
C PRO A 130 17.91 -18.16 0.95
N ILE A 131 17.21 -17.06 0.67
CA ILE A 131 15.75 -17.04 0.65
C ILE A 131 15.25 -17.98 -0.47
N PRO A 132 14.33 -18.92 -0.20
CA PRO A 132 13.86 -19.93 -1.16
C PRO A 132 12.86 -19.36 -2.17
N TRP A 133 13.27 -18.36 -2.96
CA TRP A 133 12.39 -17.63 -3.91
C TRP A 133 11.63 -18.53 -4.87
N MET A 134 12.24 -19.64 -5.30
CA MET A 134 11.63 -20.56 -6.26
C MET A 134 10.36 -21.23 -5.72
N ALA A 135 10.28 -21.45 -4.40
CA ALA A 135 9.10 -21.99 -3.73
C ALA A 135 7.94 -20.97 -3.71
N TRP A 136 8.23 -19.67 -3.80
CA TRP A 136 7.26 -18.58 -3.72
C TRP A 136 6.80 -18.06 -5.08
N ILE A 137 7.71 -17.96 -6.06
CA ILE A 137 7.41 -17.40 -7.38
C ILE A 137 6.25 -18.13 -8.05
N ARG A 138 6.22 -19.46 -7.98
CA ARG A 138 5.17 -20.27 -8.61
C ARG A 138 3.78 -19.98 -8.02
N PRO A 139 3.55 -20.09 -6.69
CA PRO A 139 2.32 -19.64 -6.06
C PRO A 139 1.91 -18.20 -6.43
N LEU A 140 2.85 -17.25 -6.33
CA LEU A 140 2.54 -15.84 -6.55
C LEU A 140 2.12 -15.54 -7.99
N LEU A 141 2.75 -16.19 -8.97
CA LEU A 141 2.35 -16.08 -10.37
C LEU A 141 0.95 -16.64 -10.62
N ASN A 142 0.57 -17.73 -9.95
CA ASN A 142 -0.77 -18.31 -10.09
C ASN A 142 -1.85 -17.47 -9.40
N TRP A 143 -1.51 -16.75 -8.33
CA TRP A 143 -2.42 -15.79 -7.70
C TRP A 143 -2.60 -14.51 -8.52
N LEU A 144 -1.61 -14.13 -9.34
CA LEU A 144 -1.62 -12.86 -10.05
C LEU A 144 -2.89 -12.61 -10.90
N PRO A 145 -3.39 -13.56 -11.72
CA PRO A 145 -4.62 -13.35 -12.50
C PRO A 145 -5.85 -13.12 -11.62
N VAL A 146 -5.95 -13.84 -10.50
CA VAL A 146 -7.06 -13.71 -9.54
C VAL A 146 -7.04 -12.32 -8.90
N LEU A 147 -5.85 -11.86 -8.49
CA LEU A 147 -5.67 -10.54 -7.89
C LEU A 147 -5.98 -9.43 -8.88
N LEU A 148 -5.48 -9.53 -10.11
CA LEU A 148 -5.75 -8.56 -11.17
C LEU A 148 -7.25 -8.50 -11.49
N GLY A 149 -7.91 -9.65 -11.60
CA GLY A 149 -9.35 -9.74 -11.82
C GLY A 149 -10.14 -9.10 -10.67
N LEU A 150 -9.77 -9.39 -9.42
CA LEU A 150 -10.42 -8.82 -8.24
C LEU A 150 -10.30 -7.28 -8.21
N TYR A 151 -9.09 -6.74 -8.38
CA TYR A 151 -8.90 -5.29 -8.42
C TYR A 151 -9.61 -4.64 -9.62
N MET A 152 -9.67 -5.31 -10.77
CA MET A 152 -10.42 -4.83 -11.92
C MET A 152 -11.91 -4.71 -11.61
N VAL A 153 -12.50 -5.71 -10.95
CA VAL A 153 -13.90 -5.66 -10.50
C VAL A 153 -14.10 -4.54 -9.48
N MET A 154 -13.22 -4.40 -8.50
CA MET A 154 -13.30 -3.32 -7.51
C MET A 154 -13.26 -1.93 -8.17
N ILE A 155 -12.38 -1.73 -9.15
CA ILE A 155 -12.28 -0.49 -9.93
C ILE A 155 -13.55 -0.28 -10.76
N ALA A 156 -14.05 -1.32 -11.43
CA ALA A 156 -15.28 -1.23 -12.22
C ALA A 156 -16.49 -0.84 -11.35
N LEU A 157 -16.61 -1.43 -10.16
CA LEU A 157 -17.64 -1.06 -9.18
C LEU A 157 -17.47 0.39 -8.71
N ALA A 158 -16.24 0.82 -8.40
CA ALA A 158 -15.98 2.20 -8.02
C ALA A 158 -16.36 3.19 -9.14
N ILE A 159 -16.11 2.85 -10.41
CA ILE A 159 -16.51 3.66 -11.57
C ILE A 159 -18.04 3.69 -11.72
N LEU A 160 -18.71 2.55 -11.55
CA LEU A 160 -20.17 2.45 -11.64
C LEU A 160 -20.86 3.30 -10.58
N PHE A 161 -20.42 3.20 -9.32
CA PHE A 161 -20.99 3.94 -8.20
C PHE A 161 -20.50 5.38 -8.11
N ARG A 162 -19.42 5.77 -8.81
CA ARG A 162 -18.88 7.14 -8.81
C ARG A 162 -19.98 8.18 -9.05
N ARG A 163 -20.82 7.97 -10.05
CA ARG A 163 -21.87 8.93 -10.40
C ARG A 163 -22.93 9.03 -9.30
N GLN A 164 -23.34 7.89 -8.75
CA GLN A 164 -24.28 7.80 -7.65
C GLN A 164 -23.78 8.54 -6.41
N TRP A 165 -22.54 8.27 -5.99
CA TRP A 165 -21.94 8.87 -4.80
C TRP A 165 -21.70 10.37 -4.93
N ILE A 166 -21.27 10.84 -6.10
CA ILE A 166 -20.95 12.26 -6.31
C ILE A 166 -22.22 13.10 -6.51
N GLU A 167 -23.12 12.68 -7.41
CA GLU A 167 -24.23 13.52 -7.85
C GLU A 167 -25.45 13.42 -6.91
N TYR A 168 -25.78 12.21 -6.47
CA TYR A 168 -27.01 11.93 -5.74
C TYR A 168 -26.80 11.89 -4.23
N GLU A 169 -25.79 11.15 -3.76
CA GLU A 169 -25.51 11.01 -2.33
C GLU A 169 -24.59 12.12 -1.79
N ARG A 170 -23.93 12.88 -2.68
CA ARG A 170 -22.99 13.96 -2.36
C ARG A 170 -22.01 13.56 -1.27
N LEU A 171 -21.45 12.36 -1.39
CA LEU A 171 -20.54 11.80 -0.41
C LEU A 171 -19.36 12.77 -0.24
N ALA A 172 -19.15 13.23 0.99
CA ALA A 172 -17.97 14.01 1.30
C ALA A 172 -16.74 13.11 1.19
N TYR A 173 -15.70 13.56 0.50
CA TYR A 173 -14.40 12.88 0.41
C TYR A 173 -13.35 13.61 1.28
N PRO A 174 -13.51 13.63 2.62
CA PRO A 174 -12.65 14.42 3.51
C PRO A 174 -11.17 14.04 3.40
N LEU A 175 -10.89 12.75 3.16
CA LEU A 175 -9.53 12.25 2.97
C LEU A 175 -8.85 12.76 1.69
N ALA A 176 -9.61 13.22 0.70
CA ALA A 176 -9.07 13.80 -0.53
C ALA A 176 -8.87 15.32 -0.43
N GLN A 177 -9.60 16.00 0.46
CA GLN A 177 -9.58 17.46 0.56
C GLN A 177 -8.21 18.01 0.94
N LEU A 178 -7.59 17.46 1.98
CA LEU A 178 -6.30 17.93 2.46
C LEU A 178 -5.18 17.77 1.41
N PRO A 179 -5.01 16.60 0.75
CA PRO A 179 -4.10 16.43 -0.38
C PRO A 179 -4.35 17.40 -1.54
N LEU A 180 -5.62 17.64 -1.89
CA LEU A 180 -5.98 18.56 -2.97
C LEU A 180 -5.51 19.98 -2.65
N VAL A 181 -5.77 20.46 -1.43
CA VAL A 181 -5.35 21.79 -0.99
C VAL A 181 -3.82 21.89 -0.95
N MET A 182 -3.11 20.90 -0.38
CA MET A 182 -1.65 20.88 -0.34
C MET A 182 -1.01 20.79 -1.73
N GLY A 183 -1.63 20.05 -2.66
CA GLY A 183 -1.14 19.85 -4.02
C GLY A 183 -1.41 21.03 -4.96
N THR A 184 -2.34 21.92 -4.62
CA THR A 184 -2.70 23.07 -5.46
C THR A 184 -1.52 24.05 -5.57
N GLN A 185 -1.11 24.34 -6.79
CA GLN A 185 -0.02 25.25 -7.11
C GLN A 185 -0.54 26.58 -7.65
N GLU A 186 -0.07 27.69 -7.07
CA GLU A 186 -0.39 29.05 -7.51
C GLU A 186 0.73 29.63 -8.39
N PRO A 187 0.44 30.38 -9.47
CA PRO A 187 1.45 31.05 -10.29
C PRO A 187 2.23 32.10 -9.49
N GLY A 188 3.55 32.16 -9.68
CA GLY A 188 4.40 33.21 -9.09
C GLY A 188 4.70 33.06 -7.59
N ARG A 189 4.19 32.02 -6.92
CA ARG A 189 4.49 31.72 -5.52
C ARG A 189 5.23 30.41 -5.36
N ALA A 190 6.24 30.40 -4.49
CA ALA A 190 6.98 29.19 -4.16
C ALA A 190 6.15 28.21 -3.31
N LEU A 191 5.35 28.74 -2.38
CA LEU A 191 4.43 28.00 -1.53
C LEU A 191 2.98 28.40 -1.85
N ASN A 192 2.04 27.47 -1.69
CA ASN A 192 0.62 27.76 -1.87
C ASN A 192 0.03 28.53 -0.67
N SER A 193 -1.19 29.05 -0.85
CA SER A 193 -1.92 29.78 0.19
C SER A 193 -2.08 28.97 1.49
N PHE A 194 -2.25 27.66 1.40
CA PHE A 194 -2.38 26.77 2.56
C PHE A 194 -1.14 26.78 3.45
N PHE A 195 0.06 26.58 2.89
CA PHE A 195 1.31 26.58 3.67
C PHE A 195 1.70 27.97 4.18
N SER A 196 1.23 29.03 3.51
CA SER A 196 1.43 30.41 3.98
C SER A 196 0.46 30.85 5.07
N ASN A 197 -0.58 30.07 5.37
CA ASN A 197 -1.59 30.44 6.35
C ASN A 197 -1.10 30.18 7.79
N PRO A 198 -1.01 31.19 8.67
CA PRO A 198 -0.54 31.01 10.04
C PRO A 198 -1.43 30.07 10.88
N VAL A 199 -2.72 29.93 10.56
CA VAL A 199 -3.64 28.99 11.24
C VAL A 199 -3.25 27.53 11.01
N MET A 200 -2.56 27.22 9.91
CA MET A 200 -2.05 25.88 9.65
C MET A 200 -0.90 25.51 10.60
N TRP A 201 -0.24 26.51 11.20
CA TRP A 201 0.95 26.37 12.05
C TRP A 201 0.69 26.64 13.54
N SER A 202 -0.52 27.09 13.89
CA SER A 202 -0.97 27.34 15.26
C SER A 202 -1.55 26.08 15.88
#